data_AF-A0A925M7Z4-F1
#
_entry.id   AF-A0A925M7Z4-F1
#
_cell.length_a   1.000
_cell.length_b   1.000
_cell.length_c   1.000
_cell.angle_alpha   90.00
_cell.angle_beta   90.00
_cell.angle_gamma   90.00
#
_symmetry.space_group_name_H-M   'P 1'
#
loop_
_entity.id
_entity.type
_entity.pdbx_description
1 polymer ?
#
loop_
_entity_poly.entity_id
_entity_poly.type
_entity_poly.pdbx_seq_one_letter_code
_entity_poly.pdbx_strand_id
1 'polypeptide(L)'
;MQPSRWAWIGVALACVTGCGGNPAGGHPELTRRDPEPAGRNCARGGIAISTGFDLDDDGVLDDEEVLEVEYECRSGGVTLMREEQVAPSLDCPAGGIAVVSGIDEDGDGVLGDNEIDQTDLLCASLALWRGDFTAADWLDPVKVAALRGAVTVDGSLTITTTGGVALPLLESVRGSLIARGPMSELVIDRLRDVTSDVIVDAEALQRLSFAALERVGGALSIEHNAGRVAALIAPSLRTIGGRL
;
A
#
# COMPACT_ATOMS: atom_id res chain seq x y z
N MET A 1 34.51 2.96 19.29
CA MET A 1 35.81 2.98 20.00
C MET A 1 35.59 2.74 21.48
N GLN A 2 35.67 1.47 21.89
CA GLN A 2 36.04 1.06 23.25
C GLN A 2 36.96 -0.16 23.10
N PRO A 3 38.11 -0.22 23.79
CA PRO A 3 39.10 -1.26 23.56
C PRO A 3 38.73 -2.57 24.28
N SER A 4 38.89 -3.67 23.56
CA SER A 4 38.86 -5.04 24.05
C SER A 4 39.81 -5.21 25.24
N ARG A 5 39.29 -5.70 26.37
CA ARG A 5 40.09 -6.11 27.53
C ARG A 5 40.70 -7.47 27.24
N TRP A 6 42.01 -7.51 27.00
CA TRP A 6 42.78 -8.74 26.85
C TRP A 6 43.10 -9.26 28.25
N ALA A 7 42.41 -10.30 28.71
CA ALA A 7 42.75 -11.00 29.93
C ALA A 7 43.86 -12.02 29.63
N TRP A 8 45.10 -11.67 29.99
CA TRP A 8 46.21 -12.61 30.04
C TRP A 8 45.99 -13.57 31.22
N ILE A 9 45.64 -14.82 30.94
CA ILE A 9 45.75 -15.90 31.92
C ILE A 9 47.02 -16.68 31.57
N GLY A 10 48.08 -16.41 32.32
CA GLY A 10 49.29 -17.23 32.31
C GLY A 10 48.99 -18.58 32.92
N VAL A 11 49.13 -19.65 32.13
CA VAL A 11 49.15 -21.02 32.63
C VAL A 11 50.61 -21.43 32.81
N ALA A 12 50.98 -21.68 34.05
CA ALA A 12 52.28 -22.20 34.43
C ALA A 12 52.47 -23.61 33.86
N LEU A 13 53.49 -23.78 33.02
CA LEU A 13 53.89 -25.05 32.44
C LEU A 13 54.66 -25.87 33.49
N ALA A 14 53.98 -26.81 34.13
CA ALA A 14 54.62 -27.91 34.85
C ALA A 14 54.80 -29.08 33.87
N CYS A 15 56.02 -29.29 33.40
CA CYS A 15 56.40 -30.48 32.63
C CYS A 15 56.30 -31.72 33.52
N VAL A 16 55.25 -32.52 33.32
CA VAL A 16 55.24 -33.94 33.66
C VAL A 16 55.28 -34.69 32.33
N THR A 17 56.37 -35.40 32.09
CA THR A 17 56.55 -36.27 30.93
C THR A 17 55.54 -37.41 30.96
N GLY A 18 54.42 -37.21 30.28
CA GLY A 18 53.60 -38.25 29.69
C GLY A 18 53.25 -37.76 28.30
N CYS A 19 53.67 -38.47 27.25
CA CYS A 19 53.24 -38.17 25.88
C CYS A 19 51.72 -38.19 25.84
N GLY A 20 51.11 -37.01 25.85
CA GLY A 20 49.71 -36.83 25.47
C GLY A 20 49.63 -37.20 24.00
N GLY A 21 49.08 -38.37 23.70
CA GLY A 21 48.57 -38.64 22.37
C GLY A 21 47.55 -37.55 22.10
N ASN A 22 47.79 -36.75 21.06
CA ASN A 22 46.74 -35.88 20.55
C ASN A 22 45.54 -36.81 20.27
N PRO A 23 44.31 -36.48 20.68
CA PRO A 23 43.15 -37.37 20.52
C PRO A 23 42.90 -37.76 19.05
N ALA A 24 43.52 -37.05 18.10
CA ALA A 24 43.46 -37.27 16.66
C ALA A 24 44.70 -37.91 16.03
N GLY A 25 45.51 -38.66 16.78
CA GLY A 25 46.56 -39.51 16.15
C GLY A 25 47.71 -38.79 15.43
N GLY A 26 47.78 -37.46 15.46
CA GLY A 26 48.80 -36.66 14.75
C GLY A 26 48.33 -36.03 13.43
N HIS A 27 47.06 -36.19 13.08
CA HIS A 27 46.43 -35.56 11.91
C HIS A 27 46.34 -34.02 12.07
N PRO A 28 46.47 -33.25 10.97
CA PRO A 28 46.33 -31.80 11.02
C PRO A 28 44.89 -31.41 11.31
N GLU A 29 44.71 -30.34 12.10
CA GLU A 29 43.41 -29.75 12.36
C GLU A 29 43.09 -28.72 11.27
N LEU A 30 41.93 -28.87 10.62
CA LEU A 30 41.46 -28.00 9.55
C LEU A 30 40.21 -27.22 9.97
N THR A 31 39.98 -26.11 9.28
CA THR A 31 38.79 -25.27 9.47
C THR A 31 38.16 -24.97 8.12
N ARG A 32 36.87 -25.26 7.99
CA ARG A 32 36.07 -24.97 6.80
C ARG A 32 35.01 -23.92 7.12
N ARG A 33 34.75 -23.03 6.16
CA ARG A 33 33.74 -21.97 6.29
C ARG A 33 32.73 -22.09 5.18
N ASP A 34 31.49 -22.38 5.55
CA ASP A 34 30.38 -22.55 4.62
C ASP A 34 29.29 -21.50 4.89
N PRO A 35 28.59 -21.00 3.86
CA PRO A 35 27.42 -20.14 4.06
C PRO A 35 26.34 -20.86 4.89
N GLU A 36 25.90 -20.25 5.98
CA GLU A 36 24.75 -20.72 6.76
C GLU A 36 23.49 -19.96 6.29
N PRO A 37 22.48 -20.64 5.71
CA PRO A 37 21.23 -19.99 5.34
C PRO A 37 20.44 -19.53 6.56
N ALA A 38 19.51 -18.59 6.35
CA ALA A 38 18.59 -18.17 7.41
C ALA A 38 17.76 -19.36 7.93
N GLY A 39 17.70 -19.49 9.25
CA GLY A 39 17.03 -20.62 9.86
C GLY A 39 17.30 -20.76 11.36
N ARG A 40 17.26 -22.01 11.83
CA ARG A 40 17.27 -22.33 13.26
C ARG A 40 18.58 -21.93 13.97
N ASN A 41 19.72 -22.03 13.29
CA ASN A 41 21.02 -21.72 13.89
C ASN A 41 21.30 -20.22 13.85
N CYS A 42 21.08 -19.60 12.68
CA CYS A 42 21.15 -18.17 12.49
C CYS A 42 19.87 -17.65 11.85
N ALA A 43 19.09 -16.87 12.61
CA ALA A 43 17.83 -16.30 12.11
C ALA A 43 18.00 -15.48 10.82
N ARG A 44 19.20 -14.89 10.62
CA ARG A 44 19.52 -14.02 9.48
C ARG A 44 20.65 -14.55 8.58
N GLY A 45 20.82 -15.86 8.60
CA GLY A 45 21.97 -16.53 8.02
C GLY A 45 23.30 -16.08 8.64
N GLY A 46 24.39 -16.57 8.08
CA GLY A 46 25.72 -16.32 8.59
C GLY A 46 26.75 -17.22 7.93
N ILE A 47 27.76 -17.58 8.71
CA ILE A 47 28.79 -18.54 8.31
C ILE A 47 28.79 -19.66 9.34
N ALA A 48 28.73 -20.90 8.87
CA ALA A 48 29.05 -22.08 9.67
C ALA A 48 30.56 -22.32 9.59
N ILE A 49 31.21 -22.34 10.74
CA ILE A 49 32.64 -22.60 10.88
C ILE A 49 32.77 -24.02 11.45
N SER A 50 33.23 -24.93 10.62
CA SER A 50 33.43 -26.34 11.00
C SER A 50 34.91 -26.58 11.30
N THR A 51 35.20 -27.25 12.41
CA THR A 51 36.56 -27.65 12.81
C THR A 51 36.63 -29.16 13.01
N GLY A 52 37.75 -29.75 12.60
CA GLY A 52 37.97 -31.19 12.66
C GLY A 52 39.39 -31.56 12.25
N PHE A 53 39.70 -32.86 12.25
CA PHE A 53 41.01 -33.37 11.85
C PHE A 53 40.88 -34.07 10.50
N ASP A 54 41.83 -33.82 9.62
CA ASP A 54 41.98 -34.47 8.31
C ASP A 54 42.51 -35.89 8.52
N LEU A 55 41.59 -36.85 8.71
CA LEU A 55 41.88 -38.22 9.13
C LEU A 55 42.42 -39.08 7.99
N ASP A 56 42.19 -38.69 6.74
CA ASP A 56 42.72 -39.37 5.57
C ASP A 56 43.90 -38.65 4.88
N ASP A 57 44.31 -37.51 5.44
CA ASP A 57 45.46 -36.68 5.05
C ASP A 57 45.36 -36.16 3.60
N ASP A 58 44.15 -35.84 3.12
CA ASP A 58 43.89 -35.36 1.75
C ASP A 58 43.93 -33.82 1.61
N GLY A 59 43.98 -33.10 2.73
CA GLY A 59 44.07 -31.65 2.82
C GLY A 59 42.73 -30.91 2.74
N VAL A 60 41.60 -31.61 2.76
CA VAL A 60 40.24 -31.07 2.84
C VAL A 60 39.61 -31.49 4.17
N LEU A 61 38.68 -30.71 4.70
CA LEU A 61 37.87 -31.12 5.84
C LEU A 61 36.55 -31.68 5.30
N ASP A 62 36.38 -32.99 5.33
CA ASP A 62 35.16 -33.66 4.92
C ASP A 62 34.09 -33.64 6.03
N ASP A 63 32.82 -33.87 5.66
CA ASP A 63 31.70 -33.79 6.61
C ASP A 63 31.79 -34.86 7.72
N GLU A 64 32.37 -36.02 7.41
CA GLU A 64 32.63 -37.10 8.37
C GLU A 64 33.73 -36.77 9.40
N GLU A 65 34.55 -35.77 9.12
CA GLU A 65 35.71 -35.37 9.92
C GLU A 65 35.41 -34.21 10.89
N VAL A 66 34.26 -33.55 10.68
CA VAL A 66 33.82 -32.42 11.50
C VAL A 66 33.55 -32.85 12.94
N LEU A 67 34.21 -32.19 13.89
CA LEU A 67 34.04 -32.42 15.33
C LEU A 67 33.17 -31.35 16.00
N GLU A 68 33.32 -30.10 15.57
CA GLU A 68 32.59 -28.96 16.13
C GLU A 68 32.14 -28.02 15.01
N VAL A 69 30.95 -27.43 15.20
CA VAL A 69 30.39 -26.41 14.32
C VAL A 69 30.03 -25.20 15.16
N GLU A 70 30.67 -24.06 14.89
CA GLU A 70 30.33 -22.76 15.45
C GLU A 70 29.60 -21.92 14.39
N TYR A 71 28.64 -21.11 14.81
CA TYR A 71 27.87 -20.26 13.91
C TYR A 71 28.17 -18.78 14.16
N GLU A 72 28.76 -18.11 13.16
CA GLU A 72 28.90 -16.66 13.14
C GLU A 72 27.68 -16.05 12.46
N CYS A 73 26.64 -15.75 13.24
CA CYS A 73 25.41 -15.18 12.71
C CYS A 73 25.58 -13.72 12.28
N ARG A 74 24.95 -13.36 11.16
CA ARG A 74 24.91 -11.98 10.68
C ARG A 74 24.28 -11.07 11.73
N SER A 75 25.05 -10.07 12.17
CA SER A 75 24.59 -9.07 13.16
C SER A 75 24.30 -7.74 12.47
N GLY A 76 23.02 -7.52 12.18
CA GLY A 76 22.53 -6.36 11.43
C GLY A 76 22.10 -6.76 10.03
N GLY A 77 20.92 -6.30 9.62
CA GLY A 77 20.42 -6.44 8.25
C GLY A 77 20.23 -5.07 7.64
N VAL A 78 20.15 -5.03 6.31
CA VAL A 78 19.85 -3.80 5.58
C VAL A 78 18.35 -3.62 5.61
N THR A 79 17.87 -2.44 6.00
CA THR A 79 16.46 -2.11 5.81
C THR A 79 16.22 -1.82 4.34
N LEU A 80 15.35 -2.61 3.73
CA LEU A 80 14.90 -2.42 2.36
C LEU A 80 13.50 -1.80 2.36
N MET A 81 13.18 -1.14 1.26
CA MET A 81 11.87 -0.56 0.99
C MET A 81 11.43 -0.96 -0.40
N ARG A 82 10.14 -1.25 -0.54
CA ARG A 82 9.50 -1.54 -1.81
C ARG A 82 8.15 -0.84 -1.89
N GLU A 83 7.83 -0.35 -3.08
CA GLU A 83 6.52 0.20 -3.38
C GLU A 83 5.63 -0.88 -4.00
N GLU A 84 4.38 -0.96 -3.54
CA GLU A 84 3.37 -1.89 -4.02
C GLU A 84 2.10 -1.14 -4.42
N GLN A 85 1.53 -1.50 -5.57
CA GLN A 85 0.31 -0.87 -6.03
C GLN A 85 -0.89 -1.38 -5.24
N VAL A 86 -1.68 -0.47 -4.67
CA VAL A 86 -2.90 -0.82 -3.94
C VAL A 86 -4.10 -0.61 -4.84
N ALA A 87 -4.84 -1.68 -5.06
CA ALA A 87 -6.08 -1.64 -5.82
C ALA A 87 -7.16 -0.84 -5.08
N PRO A 88 -8.11 -0.23 -5.80
CA PRO A 88 -9.27 0.43 -5.19
C PRO A 88 -10.02 -0.50 -4.23
N SER A 89 -10.27 -0.01 -3.02
CA SER A 89 -10.99 -0.73 -1.97
C SER A 89 -11.84 0.25 -1.15
N LEU A 90 -12.65 -0.23 -0.21
CA LEU A 90 -13.42 0.68 0.65
C LEU A 90 -12.53 1.50 1.61
N ASP A 91 -11.38 0.97 2.00
CA ASP A 91 -10.39 1.69 2.81
C ASP A 91 -9.64 2.73 1.98
N CYS A 92 -9.48 2.44 0.68
CA CYS A 92 -8.74 3.27 -0.25
C CYS A 92 -9.49 3.38 -1.60
N PRO A 93 -10.56 4.20 -1.70
CA PRO A 93 -11.50 4.14 -2.84
C PRO A 93 -10.90 4.48 -4.20
N ALA A 94 -9.82 5.26 -4.26
CA ALA A 94 -9.09 5.52 -5.50
C ALA A 94 -7.85 4.62 -5.68
N GLY A 95 -7.70 3.59 -4.85
CA GLY A 95 -6.45 2.84 -4.73
C GLY A 95 -5.32 3.72 -4.21
N GLY A 96 -4.09 3.28 -4.39
CA GLY A 96 -2.93 4.02 -3.90
C GLY A 96 -1.64 3.25 -4.06
N ILE A 97 -0.67 3.57 -3.20
CA ILE A 97 0.61 2.88 -3.08
C ILE A 97 0.77 2.48 -1.62
N ALA A 98 1.22 1.26 -1.38
CA ALA A 98 1.74 0.85 -0.09
C ALA A 98 3.26 0.94 -0.16
N VAL A 99 3.87 1.59 0.82
CA VAL A 99 5.31 1.54 1.04
C VAL A 99 5.54 0.49 2.10
N VAL A 100 6.14 -0.63 1.71
CA VAL A 100 6.52 -1.70 2.63
C VAL A 100 8.00 -1.58 2.95
N SER A 101 8.33 -1.83 4.21
CA SER A 101 9.72 -1.80 4.67
C SER A 101 9.98 -2.92 5.66
N GLY A 102 11.20 -3.43 5.61
CA GLY A 102 11.63 -4.51 6.48
C GLY A 102 13.13 -4.73 6.39
N ILE A 103 13.63 -5.58 7.27
CA ILE A 103 15.04 -5.97 7.28
C ILE A 103 15.20 -7.16 6.33
N ASP A 104 16.16 -7.09 5.41
CA ASP A 104 16.62 -8.24 4.61
C ASP A 104 17.26 -9.27 5.57
N GLU A 105 16.47 -10.28 5.94
CA GLU A 105 16.81 -11.27 6.94
C GLU A 105 17.67 -12.36 6.33
N ASP A 106 17.35 -12.83 5.13
CA ASP A 106 18.12 -13.90 4.47
C ASP A 106 19.35 -13.40 3.71
N GLY A 107 19.43 -12.09 3.45
CA GLY A 107 20.59 -11.45 2.88
C GLY A 107 20.70 -11.56 1.37
N ASP A 108 19.61 -11.85 0.67
CA ASP A 108 19.58 -11.99 -0.79
C ASP A 108 19.48 -10.63 -1.53
N GLY A 109 19.29 -9.53 -0.78
CA GLY A 109 19.20 -8.16 -1.30
C GLY A 109 17.82 -7.79 -1.85
N VAL A 110 16.79 -8.59 -1.61
CA VAL A 110 15.40 -8.36 -1.98
C VAL A 110 14.55 -8.35 -0.71
N LEU A 111 13.57 -7.45 -0.61
CA LEU A 111 12.62 -7.49 0.50
C LEU A 111 11.56 -8.57 0.21
N GLY A 112 11.65 -9.74 0.83
CA GLY A 112 10.63 -10.78 0.74
C GLY A 112 9.33 -10.40 1.44
N ASP A 113 8.20 -11.02 1.06
CA ASP A 113 6.90 -10.76 1.72
C ASP A 113 6.89 -11.21 3.19
N ASN A 114 7.74 -12.20 3.52
CA ASN A 114 7.97 -12.69 4.88
C ASN A 114 8.87 -11.76 5.72
N GLU A 115 9.50 -10.78 5.11
CA GLU A 115 10.44 -9.84 5.76
C GLU A 115 9.80 -8.47 6.02
N ILE A 116 8.55 -8.26 5.62
CA ILE A 116 7.85 -6.98 5.78
C ILE A 116 7.53 -6.73 7.26
N ASP A 117 8.17 -5.72 7.84
CA ASP A 117 7.93 -5.28 9.22
C ASP A 117 6.85 -4.19 9.33
N GLN A 118 6.82 -3.28 8.35
CA GLN A 118 5.92 -2.13 8.34
C GLN A 118 5.30 -1.94 6.95
N THR A 119 4.03 -1.56 6.94
CA THR A 119 3.28 -1.20 5.72
C THR A 119 2.62 0.15 5.95
N ASP A 120 3.10 1.17 5.23
CA ASP A 120 2.50 2.50 5.22
C ASP A 120 1.63 2.67 3.97
N LEU A 121 0.32 2.84 4.17
CA LEU A 121 -0.64 3.00 3.08
C LEU A 121 -0.79 4.48 2.67
N LEU A 122 -0.48 4.79 1.40
CA LEU A 122 -0.64 6.10 0.79
C LEU A 122 -1.79 6.07 -0.23
N CYS A 123 -2.99 6.44 0.21
CA CYS A 123 -4.15 6.49 -0.66
C CYS A 123 -4.06 7.62 -1.70
N ALA A 124 -4.47 7.29 -2.92
CA ALA A 124 -4.60 8.26 -3.99
C ALA A 124 -5.68 9.30 -3.66
N SER A 125 -5.47 10.52 -4.16
CA SER A 125 -6.43 11.60 -3.96
C SER A 125 -7.77 11.27 -4.60
N LEU A 126 -8.85 11.42 -3.81
CA LEU A 126 -10.22 11.32 -4.32
C LEU A 126 -10.66 12.56 -5.10
N ALA A 127 -9.89 13.65 -5.06
CA ALA A 127 -10.34 14.96 -5.53
C ALA A 127 -10.69 15.00 -7.03
N LEU A 128 -10.10 14.12 -7.85
CA LEU A 128 -10.36 14.07 -9.29
C LEU A 128 -10.90 12.69 -9.68
N TRP A 129 -12.13 12.66 -10.17
CA TRP A 129 -12.67 11.52 -10.90
C TRP A 129 -12.36 11.69 -12.39
N ARG A 130 -11.73 10.68 -13.01
CA ARG A 130 -11.43 10.70 -14.45
C ARG A 130 -12.42 9.85 -15.23
N GLY A 131 -12.99 10.42 -16.30
CA GLY A 131 -13.96 9.76 -17.16
C GLY A 131 -15.39 9.89 -16.65
N ASP A 132 -16.30 9.17 -17.30
CA ASP A 132 -17.72 9.24 -17.00
C ASP A 132 -18.08 8.37 -15.79
N PHE A 133 -18.95 8.88 -14.92
CA PHE A 133 -19.61 8.11 -13.87
C PHE A 133 -21.02 7.77 -14.36
N THR A 134 -21.29 6.49 -14.59
CA THR A 134 -22.51 6.01 -15.24
C THR A 134 -23.51 5.40 -14.26
N ALA A 135 -24.71 5.08 -14.75
CA ALA A 135 -25.71 4.36 -13.97
C ALA A 135 -25.20 3.00 -13.42
N ALA A 136 -24.32 2.32 -14.16
CA ALA A 136 -23.77 1.03 -13.75
C ALA A 136 -22.77 1.17 -12.59
N ASP A 137 -22.05 2.30 -12.52
CA ASP A 137 -21.05 2.55 -11.48
C ASP A 137 -21.67 2.74 -10.09
N TRP A 138 -22.97 3.05 -10.00
CA TRP A 138 -23.71 3.10 -8.73
C TRP A 138 -23.86 1.73 -8.05
N LEU A 139 -23.65 0.64 -8.79
CA LEU A 139 -23.68 -0.72 -8.26
C LEU A 139 -22.36 -1.10 -7.56
N ASP A 140 -21.30 -0.32 -7.78
CA ASP A 140 -19.98 -0.55 -7.19
C ASP A 140 -19.77 0.39 -5.98
N PRO A 141 -19.76 -0.15 -4.75
CA PRO A 141 -19.64 0.67 -3.54
C PRO A 141 -18.28 1.38 -3.44
N VAL A 142 -17.22 0.84 -4.05
CA VAL A 142 -15.88 1.47 -4.08
C VAL A 142 -15.91 2.70 -4.96
N LYS A 143 -16.53 2.61 -6.15
CA LYS A 143 -16.70 3.76 -7.06
C LYS A 143 -17.57 4.85 -6.45
N VAL A 144 -18.68 4.47 -5.80
CA VAL A 144 -19.55 5.43 -5.10
C VAL A 144 -18.80 6.12 -3.96
N ALA A 145 -17.97 5.40 -3.21
CA ALA A 145 -17.14 5.99 -2.16
C ALA A 145 -16.11 6.98 -2.73
N ALA A 146 -15.45 6.63 -3.83
CA ALA A 146 -14.52 7.52 -4.53
C ALA A 146 -15.21 8.79 -5.06
N LEU A 147 -16.39 8.65 -5.69
CA LEU A 147 -17.18 9.79 -6.18
C LEU A 147 -17.61 10.74 -5.05
N ARG A 148 -17.97 10.23 -3.87
CA ARG A 148 -18.32 11.08 -2.72
C ARG A 148 -17.15 11.94 -2.22
N GLY A 149 -15.92 11.50 -2.47
CA GLY A 149 -14.69 12.26 -2.22
C GLY A 149 -14.27 13.20 -3.36
N ALA A 150 -14.95 13.14 -4.51
CA ALA A 150 -14.57 13.90 -5.69
C ALA A 150 -14.91 15.39 -5.56
N VAL A 151 -13.93 16.21 -5.94
CA VAL A 151 -14.05 17.67 -6.08
C VAL A 151 -14.31 18.03 -7.53
N THR A 152 -13.76 17.27 -8.47
CA THR A 152 -13.96 17.47 -9.91
C THR A 152 -14.24 16.14 -10.59
N VAL A 153 -15.24 16.13 -11.47
CA VAL A 153 -15.47 15.03 -12.43
C VAL A 153 -15.00 15.49 -13.81
N ASP A 154 -13.90 14.91 -14.28
CA ASP A 154 -13.35 15.12 -15.63
C ASP A 154 -14.04 14.16 -16.61
N GLY A 155 -15.33 14.41 -16.78
CA GLY A 155 -16.27 13.60 -17.55
C GLY A 155 -17.72 13.94 -17.19
N SER A 156 -18.65 13.11 -17.61
CA SER A 156 -20.08 13.25 -17.32
C SER A 156 -20.46 12.47 -16.06
N LEU A 157 -21.36 13.04 -15.27
CA LEU A 157 -21.90 12.43 -14.07
C LEU A 157 -23.37 12.06 -14.29
N THR A 158 -23.65 10.77 -14.42
CA THR A 158 -25.00 10.22 -14.45
C THR A 158 -25.36 9.64 -13.09
N ILE A 159 -26.29 10.28 -12.40
CA ILE A 159 -26.84 9.87 -11.11
C ILE A 159 -28.09 9.02 -11.38
N THR A 160 -28.10 7.76 -10.92
CA THR A 160 -29.28 6.89 -11.04
C THR A 160 -29.48 6.13 -9.74
N THR A 161 -30.38 6.60 -8.89
CA THR A 161 -30.66 5.99 -7.59
C THR A 161 -32.09 6.27 -7.12
N THR A 162 -32.54 5.51 -6.12
CA THR A 162 -33.83 5.66 -5.46
C THR A 162 -33.72 6.43 -4.13
N GLY A 163 -32.50 6.61 -3.60
CA GLY A 163 -32.23 7.33 -2.36
C GLY A 163 -31.86 8.80 -2.58
N GLY A 164 -31.67 9.52 -1.47
CA GLY A 164 -31.09 10.87 -1.51
C GLY A 164 -29.60 10.83 -1.88
N VAL A 165 -29.16 11.77 -2.72
CA VAL A 165 -27.76 11.92 -3.12
C VAL A 165 -27.23 13.25 -2.62
N ALA A 166 -26.17 13.16 -1.83
CA ALA A 166 -25.38 14.31 -1.41
C ALA A 166 -23.93 14.13 -1.89
N LEU A 167 -23.42 15.11 -2.63
CA LEU A 167 -22.03 15.20 -3.06
C LEU A 167 -21.44 16.51 -2.51
N PRO A 168 -21.06 16.54 -1.22
CA PRO A 168 -20.78 17.79 -0.51
C PRO A 168 -19.45 18.44 -0.90
N LEU A 169 -18.55 17.69 -1.56
CA LEU A 169 -17.24 18.18 -1.99
C LEU A 169 -17.17 18.53 -3.48
N LEU A 170 -18.17 18.11 -4.27
CA LEU A 170 -18.13 18.25 -5.72
C LEU A 170 -18.30 19.72 -6.12
N GLU A 171 -17.29 20.27 -6.80
CA GLU A 171 -17.24 21.66 -7.24
C GLU A 171 -17.39 21.83 -8.76
N SER A 172 -16.95 20.87 -9.57
CA SER A 172 -17.01 20.99 -11.04
C SER A 172 -17.31 19.67 -11.72
N VAL A 173 -18.13 19.73 -12.78
CA VAL A 173 -18.35 18.64 -13.74
C VAL A 173 -18.00 19.14 -15.14
N ARG A 174 -16.99 18.52 -15.76
CA ARG A 174 -16.51 18.92 -17.10
C ARG A 174 -17.36 18.37 -18.25
N GLY A 175 -18.18 17.38 -18.00
CA GLY A 175 -19.21 16.88 -18.92
C GLY A 175 -20.60 17.38 -18.55
N SER A 176 -21.59 16.50 -18.70
CA SER A 176 -22.97 16.76 -18.29
C SER A 176 -23.27 16.15 -16.93
N LEU A 177 -24.10 16.83 -16.15
CA LEU A 177 -24.71 16.30 -14.93
C LEU A 177 -26.13 15.84 -15.25
N ILE A 178 -26.37 14.53 -15.20
CA ILE A 178 -27.66 13.93 -15.53
C ILE A 178 -28.14 13.18 -14.29
N ALA A 179 -29.26 13.59 -13.70
CA ALA A 179 -29.87 12.87 -12.58
C ALA A 179 -31.19 12.24 -13.03
N ARG A 180 -31.33 10.93 -12.82
CA ARG A 180 -32.51 10.14 -13.20
C ARG A 180 -32.98 9.23 -12.07
N GLY A 181 -34.29 9.01 -11.98
CA GLY A 181 -34.90 8.01 -11.11
C GLY A 181 -35.73 8.59 -9.96
N PRO A 182 -36.33 7.73 -9.11
CA PRO A 182 -37.27 8.17 -8.08
C PRO A 182 -36.55 8.65 -6.81
N MET A 183 -35.52 9.48 -6.94
CA MET A 183 -34.76 10.02 -5.81
C MET A 183 -35.54 11.10 -5.07
N SER A 184 -35.40 11.15 -3.75
CA SER A 184 -36.09 12.13 -2.91
C SER A 184 -35.34 13.47 -2.74
N GLU A 185 -34.02 13.43 -2.84
CA GLU A 185 -33.14 14.58 -2.57
C GLU A 185 -31.90 14.53 -3.47
N LEU A 186 -31.54 15.67 -4.06
CA LEU A 186 -30.28 15.88 -4.77
C LEU A 186 -29.64 17.18 -4.27
N VAL A 187 -28.54 17.05 -3.54
CA VAL A 187 -27.83 18.18 -2.91
C VAL A 187 -26.36 18.15 -3.33
N ILE A 188 -25.97 19.14 -4.14
CA ILE A 188 -24.59 19.35 -4.57
C ILE A 188 -24.24 20.83 -4.37
N ASP A 189 -24.26 21.26 -3.12
CA ASP A 189 -24.21 22.69 -2.77
C ASP A 189 -22.89 23.38 -3.09
N ARG A 190 -21.80 22.62 -3.28
CA ARG A 190 -20.50 23.15 -3.66
C ARG A 190 -20.28 23.21 -5.17
N LEU A 191 -21.19 22.67 -5.98
CA LEU A 191 -21.08 22.69 -7.43
C LEU A 191 -21.10 24.12 -7.92
N ARG A 192 -20.02 24.57 -8.58
CA ARG A 192 -19.86 25.92 -9.14
C ARG A 192 -20.08 25.92 -10.65
N ASP A 193 -19.60 24.91 -11.33
CA ASP A 193 -19.66 24.86 -12.79
C ASP A 193 -19.99 23.46 -13.33
N VAL A 194 -20.85 23.48 -14.34
CA VAL A 194 -21.07 22.35 -15.25
C VAL A 194 -20.77 22.83 -16.66
N THR A 195 -19.86 22.16 -17.34
CA THR A 195 -19.39 22.62 -18.66
C THR A 195 -20.38 22.33 -19.78
N SER A 196 -21.13 21.23 -19.68
CA SER A 196 -22.20 20.89 -20.64
C SER A 196 -23.58 21.06 -19.98
N ASP A 197 -24.44 20.05 -20.04
CA ASP A 197 -25.84 20.16 -19.61
C ASP A 197 -26.04 19.74 -18.15
N VAL A 198 -27.03 20.34 -17.50
CA VAL A 198 -27.62 19.87 -16.25
C VAL A 198 -29.04 19.40 -16.54
N ILE A 199 -29.28 18.10 -16.45
CA ILE A 199 -30.58 17.48 -16.70
C ILE A 199 -31.01 16.72 -15.46
N VAL A 200 -32.12 17.13 -14.85
CA VAL A 200 -32.69 16.47 -13.67
C VAL A 200 -34.07 15.94 -14.03
N ASP A 201 -34.21 14.63 -14.08
CA ASP A 201 -35.42 13.90 -14.46
C ASP A 201 -35.79 12.92 -13.33
N ALA A 202 -36.49 13.43 -12.31
CA ALA A 202 -36.64 12.72 -11.03
C ALA A 202 -38.06 12.86 -10.43
N GLU A 203 -38.83 11.77 -10.49
CA GLU A 203 -40.26 11.72 -10.15
C GLU A 203 -40.61 12.03 -8.69
N ALA A 204 -39.75 11.59 -7.75
CA ALA A 204 -40.00 11.71 -6.32
C ALA A 204 -39.24 12.88 -5.66
N LEU A 205 -38.63 13.76 -6.46
CA LEU A 205 -37.70 14.77 -5.96
C LEU A 205 -38.41 15.85 -5.14
N GLN A 206 -38.00 16.01 -3.88
CA GLN A 206 -38.55 17.02 -2.96
C GLN A 206 -37.58 18.16 -2.71
N ARG A 207 -36.27 17.87 -2.72
CA ARG A 207 -35.22 18.87 -2.52
C ARG A 207 -34.18 18.79 -3.62
N LEU A 208 -33.97 19.91 -4.29
CA LEU A 208 -32.93 20.13 -5.28
C LEU A 208 -32.12 21.37 -4.91
N SER A 209 -30.85 21.18 -4.58
CA SER A 209 -29.97 22.27 -4.14
C SER A 209 -28.63 22.25 -4.85
N PHE A 210 -28.33 23.38 -5.49
CA PHE A 210 -27.07 23.71 -6.16
C PHE A 210 -26.63 25.10 -5.70
N ALA A 211 -26.45 25.28 -4.39
CA ALA A 211 -26.32 26.59 -3.76
C ALA A 211 -25.18 27.47 -4.34
N ALA A 212 -24.03 26.85 -4.65
CA ALA A 212 -22.87 27.54 -5.22
C ALA A 212 -22.83 27.56 -6.75
N LEU A 213 -23.87 27.08 -7.47
CA LEU A 213 -23.80 26.94 -8.92
C LEU A 213 -23.77 28.31 -9.59
N GLU A 214 -22.70 28.60 -10.32
CA GLU A 214 -22.43 29.87 -10.99
C GLU A 214 -22.68 29.77 -12.51
N ARG A 215 -22.32 28.63 -13.12
CA ARG A 215 -22.35 28.45 -14.58
C ARG A 215 -22.84 27.06 -15.01
N VAL A 216 -23.73 27.06 -16.00
CA VAL A 216 -24.04 25.89 -16.84
C VAL A 216 -23.70 26.24 -18.28
N GLY A 217 -22.79 25.50 -18.91
CA GLY A 217 -22.37 25.78 -20.28
C GLY A 217 -23.39 25.38 -21.34
N GLY A 218 -24.20 24.35 -21.06
CA GLY A 218 -25.28 23.87 -21.91
C GLY A 218 -26.67 24.23 -21.37
N ALA A 219 -27.62 23.32 -21.57
CA ALA A 219 -28.98 23.43 -21.09
C ALA A 219 -29.10 23.11 -19.60
N LEU A 220 -30.04 23.77 -18.93
CA LEU A 220 -30.48 23.41 -17.59
C LEU A 220 -31.95 22.99 -17.68
N SER A 221 -32.22 21.68 -17.57
CA SER A 221 -33.58 21.14 -17.63
C SER A 221 -33.94 20.41 -16.36
N ILE A 222 -35.12 20.70 -15.81
CA ILE A 222 -35.70 19.99 -14.66
C ILE A 222 -37.07 19.47 -15.08
N GLU A 223 -37.17 18.16 -15.24
CA GLU A 223 -38.31 17.47 -15.84
C GLU A 223 -38.91 16.43 -14.87
N HIS A 224 -40.15 16.04 -15.15
CA HIS A 224 -40.90 14.96 -14.48
C HIS A 224 -40.79 14.91 -12.95
N ASN A 225 -40.80 16.04 -12.24
CA ASN A 225 -40.67 16.09 -10.77
C ASN A 225 -42.02 16.07 -10.01
N ALA A 226 -43.11 15.67 -10.68
CA ALA A 226 -44.48 15.64 -10.15
C ALA A 226 -44.94 16.95 -9.45
N GLY A 227 -44.32 18.10 -9.76
CA GLY A 227 -44.60 19.39 -9.10
C GLY A 227 -44.15 19.47 -7.63
N ARG A 228 -43.31 18.53 -7.16
CA ARG A 228 -42.89 18.43 -5.75
C ARG A 228 -41.72 19.34 -5.40
N VAL A 229 -40.90 19.71 -6.38
CA VAL A 229 -39.84 20.71 -6.17
C VAL A 229 -40.46 22.09 -6.27
N ALA A 230 -40.57 22.78 -5.13
CA ALA A 230 -41.15 24.12 -5.08
C ALA A 230 -40.27 25.18 -5.76
N ALA A 231 -38.95 25.00 -5.72
CA ALA A 231 -37.97 25.84 -6.42
C ALA A 231 -36.61 25.14 -6.49
N LEU A 232 -35.86 25.40 -7.57
CA LEU A 232 -34.42 25.13 -7.62
C LEU A 232 -33.69 26.12 -6.71
N ILE A 233 -32.89 25.63 -5.76
CA ILE A 233 -32.03 26.49 -4.92
C ILE A 233 -30.68 26.66 -5.63
N ALA A 234 -30.58 27.70 -6.48
CA ALA A 234 -29.34 28.08 -7.17
C ALA A 234 -29.16 29.61 -7.15
N PRO A 235 -28.96 30.24 -5.97
CA PRO A 235 -28.90 31.70 -5.82
C PRO A 235 -27.69 32.33 -6.49
N SER A 236 -26.65 31.55 -6.75
CA SER A 236 -25.39 32.02 -7.34
C SER A 236 -25.38 31.95 -8.87
N LEU A 237 -26.46 31.46 -9.51
CA LEU A 237 -26.46 31.15 -10.93
C LEU A 237 -26.42 32.43 -11.78
N ARG A 238 -25.34 32.58 -12.55
CA ARG A 238 -25.10 33.77 -13.39
C ARG A 238 -25.30 33.50 -14.87
N THR A 239 -24.97 32.30 -15.34
CA THR A 239 -24.90 32.01 -16.77
C THR A 239 -25.45 30.63 -17.11
N ILE A 240 -26.24 30.57 -18.18
CA ILE A 240 -26.71 29.36 -18.85
C ILE A 240 -26.40 29.55 -20.33
N GLY A 241 -25.56 28.69 -20.91
CA GLY A 241 -25.17 28.80 -22.31
C GLY A 241 -26.19 28.22 -23.30
N GLY A 242 -27.07 27.33 -22.82
CA GLY A 242 -28.13 26.69 -23.59
C GLY A 242 -29.54 27.11 -23.17
N ARG A 243 -30.49 26.20 -23.38
CA ARG A 243 -31.92 26.41 -23.08
C ARG A 243 -32.21 26.17 -21.59
N LEU A 244 -33.15 26.93 -21.04
CA LEU A 244 -33.79 26.70 -19.74
C LEU A 244 -35.15 26.03 -19.93
#